data_AF-N9MQY1-F1
#
_entry.id   AF-N9MQY1-F1
#
_cell.length_a   1.000
_cell.length_b   1.000
_cell.length_c   1.000
_cell.angle_alpha   90.00
_cell.angle_beta   90.00
_cell.angle_gamma   90.00
#
_symmetry.space_group_name_H-M   'P 1'
#
loop_
_entity.id
_entity.type
_entity.pdbx_description
1 polymer ?
#
loop_
_entity_poly.entity_id
_entity_poly.type
_entity_poly.pdbx_seq_one_letter_code
_entity_poly.pdbx_strand_id
1 'polypeptide(L)'
;MNNLISAQEAFVAAQNGKAVLCRYAGNGTLHADKDFSALDQLPATVFFQPHYEFCIKIETMELSGITFAKPLTPHDVAEDQEIFIVMPACVLRTKYDAEHSDIQNSVMNGFAQADAENALLQLKAIGASFGCAIDNIEIKDGFNDSPKKRRNRKSKESVEAKKPIDQAANDDTSIDDIIGPISVQTPTPNDSEDAATEQKPDPFAAAKAAALNEANQSSHSDYESLLADLVERAKSANSPAEANALVRYARNWTVDQLKPLHAAISKRLTEFTQPATPEPQPSLMVQIQNAPDLTALDALEIDVSSRHPDIQPRLMGYVKKRRFELENADATSAIDEDLP
;
A
#
# COMPACT_ATOMS: atom_id res chain seq x y z
N MET A 1 -12.35 -4.95 -26.44
CA MET A 1 -11.46 -5.21 -27.59
C MET A 1 -10.46 -6.25 -27.14
N ASN A 2 -10.45 -7.44 -27.74
CA ASN A 2 -9.46 -8.46 -27.35
C ASN A 2 -8.16 -8.13 -28.09
N ASN A 3 -7.16 -7.62 -27.37
CA ASN A 3 -5.81 -7.51 -27.88
C ASN A 3 -5.28 -8.93 -28.06
N LEU A 4 -5.44 -9.45 -29.28
CA LEU A 4 -4.88 -10.72 -29.68
C LEU A 4 -3.36 -10.61 -29.67
N ILE A 5 -2.71 -11.62 -29.12
CA ILE A 5 -1.25 -11.72 -29.05
C ILE A 5 -0.77 -12.96 -29.79
N SER A 6 0.49 -12.94 -30.21
CA SER A 6 1.12 -14.10 -30.81
C SER A 6 1.29 -15.24 -29.79
N ALA A 7 1.46 -16.48 -30.28
CA ALA A 7 1.75 -17.62 -29.42
C ALA A 7 3.03 -17.41 -28.58
N GLN A 8 4.03 -16.72 -29.14
CA GLN A 8 5.27 -16.41 -28.44
C GLN A 8 5.04 -15.42 -27.30
N GLU A 9 4.32 -14.34 -27.54
CA GLU A 9 3.96 -13.36 -26.50
C GLU A 9 3.06 -13.97 -25.44
N ALA A 10 2.14 -14.85 -25.84
CA ALA A 10 1.28 -15.59 -24.92
C ALA A 10 2.10 -16.50 -24.00
N PHE A 11 3.09 -17.19 -24.54
CA PHE A 11 3.99 -18.03 -23.74
C PHE A 11 4.81 -17.21 -22.76
N VAL A 12 5.37 -16.06 -23.19
CA VAL A 12 6.10 -15.13 -22.32
C VAL A 12 5.20 -14.55 -21.24
N ALA A 13 3.98 -14.14 -21.60
CA ALA A 13 2.99 -13.62 -20.65
C ALA A 13 2.63 -14.66 -19.58
N ALA A 14 2.43 -15.92 -19.99
CA ALA A 14 2.17 -17.02 -19.07
C ALA A 14 3.37 -17.30 -18.13
N GLN A 15 4.61 -17.24 -18.65
CA GLN A 15 5.82 -17.35 -17.82
C GLN A 15 5.94 -16.23 -16.79
N ASN A 16 5.51 -15.02 -17.15
CA ASN A 16 5.46 -13.86 -16.25
C ASN A 16 4.24 -13.89 -15.30
N GLY A 17 3.51 -15.00 -15.22
CA GLY A 17 2.38 -15.19 -14.32
C GLY A 17 1.08 -14.51 -14.76
N LYS A 18 1.00 -13.97 -15.99
CA LYS A 18 -0.24 -13.38 -16.51
C LYS A 18 -1.22 -14.47 -16.93
N ALA A 19 -2.50 -14.26 -16.66
CA ALA A 19 -3.56 -15.17 -17.09
C ALA A 19 -3.77 -15.04 -18.60
N VAL A 20 -3.39 -16.07 -19.35
CA VAL A 20 -3.57 -16.13 -20.82
C VAL A 20 -4.77 -17.02 -21.15
N LEU A 21 -5.58 -16.55 -22.09
CA LEU A 21 -6.69 -17.31 -22.64
C LEU A 21 -6.41 -17.66 -24.11
N CYS A 22 -7.03 -18.75 -24.56
CA CYS A 22 -6.84 -19.28 -25.90
C CYS A 22 -8.19 -19.70 -26.47
N ARG A 23 -8.36 -19.57 -27.79
CA ARG A 23 -9.51 -20.10 -28.53
C ARG A 23 -9.07 -20.66 -29.86
N TYR A 24 -9.86 -21.58 -30.41
CA TYR A 24 -9.70 -21.97 -31.80
C TYR A 24 -10.28 -20.87 -32.73
N ALA A 25 -9.46 -20.38 -33.65
CA ALA A 25 -9.80 -19.33 -34.61
C ALA A 25 -10.53 -19.86 -35.86
N GLY A 26 -10.64 -21.19 -35.99
CA GLY A 26 -11.20 -21.82 -37.18
C GLY A 26 -10.18 -21.97 -38.32
N ASN A 27 -10.37 -23.01 -39.12
CA ASN A 27 -9.53 -23.32 -40.29
C ASN A 27 -10.31 -23.24 -41.61
N GLY A 28 -11.46 -22.58 -41.60
CA GLY A 28 -12.38 -22.46 -42.75
C GLY A 28 -13.30 -23.67 -42.97
N THR A 29 -13.03 -24.83 -42.37
CA THR A 29 -13.94 -26.00 -42.34
C THR A 29 -14.64 -26.14 -40.99
N LEU A 30 -13.91 -25.89 -39.91
CA LEU A 30 -14.41 -25.76 -38.56
C LEU A 30 -14.53 -24.28 -38.19
N HIS A 31 -15.66 -23.93 -37.57
CA HIS A 31 -15.89 -22.57 -37.09
C HIS A 31 -14.99 -22.25 -35.89
N ALA A 32 -14.70 -20.96 -35.73
CA ALA A 32 -14.02 -20.46 -34.55
C ALA A 32 -14.88 -20.69 -33.29
N ASP A 33 -14.20 -20.95 -32.18
CA ASP A 33 -14.85 -20.92 -30.87
C ASP A 33 -15.30 -19.48 -30.57
N LYS A 34 -16.50 -19.37 -29.98
CA LYS A 34 -17.06 -18.06 -29.62
C LYS A 34 -16.29 -17.41 -28.47
N ASP A 35 -15.97 -18.23 -27.47
CA ASP A 35 -15.39 -17.79 -26.21
C ASP A 35 -13.94 -18.25 -26.08
N PHE A 36 -13.18 -17.52 -25.27
CA PHE A 36 -11.82 -17.89 -24.92
C PHE A 36 -11.82 -18.80 -23.69
N SER A 37 -11.06 -19.89 -23.77
CA SER A 37 -10.87 -20.85 -22.69
C SER A 37 -9.53 -20.60 -21.98
N ALA A 38 -9.46 -20.97 -20.71
CA ALA A 38 -8.20 -20.94 -19.98
C ALA A 38 -7.24 -22.03 -20.47
N LEU A 39 -5.94 -21.77 -20.38
CA LEU A 39 -4.90 -22.69 -20.88
C LEU A 39 -4.86 -24.04 -20.16
N ASP A 40 -5.35 -24.13 -18.93
CA ASP A 40 -5.44 -25.37 -18.15
C ASP A 40 -6.44 -26.38 -18.73
N GLN A 41 -7.39 -25.91 -19.53
CA GLN A 41 -8.40 -26.73 -20.22
C GLN A 41 -7.92 -27.21 -21.60
N LEU A 42 -6.73 -26.81 -22.03
CA LEU A 42 -6.20 -27.04 -23.37
C LEU A 42 -4.85 -27.76 -23.32
N PRO A 43 -4.52 -28.59 -24.32
CA PRO A 43 -3.20 -29.22 -24.37
C PRO A 43 -2.11 -28.18 -24.66
N ALA A 44 -0.92 -28.32 -24.05
CA ALA A 44 0.21 -27.40 -24.27
C ALA A 44 0.64 -27.28 -25.76
N THR A 45 0.22 -28.20 -26.62
CA THR A 45 0.48 -28.16 -28.06
C THR A 45 -0.19 -26.98 -28.77
N VAL A 46 -1.17 -26.30 -28.16
CA VAL A 46 -1.88 -25.15 -28.80
C VAL A 46 -0.94 -24.04 -29.23
N PHE A 47 0.18 -23.82 -28.52
CA PHE A 47 1.18 -22.80 -28.88
C PHE A 47 1.89 -23.07 -30.22
N PHE A 48 1.86 -24.31 -30.69
CA PHE A 48 2.51 -24.75 -31.93
C PHE A 48 1.51 -25.08 -33.05
N GLN A 49 0.21 -25.05 -32.74
CA GLN A 49 -0.83 -25.38 -33.71
C GLN A 49 -1.30 -24.13 -34.47
N PRO A 50 -1.53 -24.23 -35.78
CA PRO A 50 -2.16 -23.15 -36.53
C PRO A 50 -3.62 -22.99 -36.09
N HIS A 51 -4.21 -21.84 -36.38
CA HIS A 51 -5.62 -21.54 -36.10
C HIS A 51 -5.97 -21.46 -34.62
N TYR A 52 -5.01 -21.15 -33.75
CA TYR A 52 -5.28 -20.74 -32.37
C TYR A 52 -4.93 -19.27 -32.18
N GLU A 53 -5.77 -18.61 -31.40
CA GLU A 53 -5.62 -17.20 -31.03
C GLU A 53 -5.49 -17.09 -29.52
N PHE A 54 -4.65 -16.17 -29.07
CA PHE A 54 -4.37 -15.95 -27.66
C PHE A 54 -4.67 -14.50 -27.26
N CYS A 55 -5.06 -14.28 -26.02
CA CYS A 55 -5.16 -12.95 -25.43
C CYS A 55 -4.82 -13.00 -23.94
N ILE A 56 -4.43 -11.86 -23.37
CA ILE A 56 -4.26 -11.73 -21.92
C ILE A 56 -5.63 -11.45 -21.31
N LYS A 57 -6.01 -12.23 -20.30
CA LYS A 57 -7.20 -11.98 -19.49
C LYS A 57 -6.98 -10.69 -18.69
N ILE A 58 -7.88 -9.73 -18.90
CA ILE A 58 -7.93 -8.54 -18.06
C ILE A 58 -8.44 -8.96 -16.69
N GLU A 59 -7.58 -8.88 -15.67
CA GLU A 59 -7.99 -9.12 -14.29
C GLU A 59 -8.82 -7.94 -13.80
N THR A 60 -9.97 -8.24 -13.20
CA THR A 60 -10.87 -7.22 -12.64
C THR A 60 -10.89 -7.27 -11.12
N MET A 61 -11.29 -6.16 -10.51
CA MET A 61 -11.53 -6.03 -9.07
C MET A 61 -12.80 -5.21 -8.82
N GLU A 62 -13.34 -5.31 -7.61
CA GLU A 62 -14.53 -4.59 -7.19
C GLU A 62 -14.20 -3.65 -6.02
N LEU A 63 -14.65 -2.40 -6.11
CA LEU A 63 -14.59 -1.43 -5.03
C LEU A 63 -15.91 -0.66 -4.98
N SER A 64 -16.54 -0.62 -3.80
CA SER A 64 -17.81 0.09 -3.58
C SER A 64 -18.94 -0.34 -4.54
N GLY A 65 -18.98 -1.62 -4.94
CA GLY A 65 -19.97 -2.15 -5.90
C GLY A 65 -19.70 -1.80 -7.36
N ILE A 66 -18.54 -1.19 -7.66
CA ILE A 66 -18.11 -0.86 -9.02
C ILE A 66 -16.95 -1.78 -9.40
N THR A 67 -17.13 -2.50 -10.50
CA THR A 67 -16.11 -3.41 -11.06
C THR A 67 -15.30 -2.71 -12.13
N PHE A 68 -13.97 -2.82 -12.06
CA PHE A 68 -13.04 -2.27 -13.05
C PHE A 68 -11.79 -3.16 -13.15
N ALA A 69 -10.97 -2.95 -14.18
CA ALA A 69 -9.69 -3.66 -14.34
C ALA A 69 -8.73 -3.35 -13.18
N LYS A 70 -7.93 -4.32 -12.77
CA LYS A 70 -6.87 -4.08 -11.79
C LYS A 70 -5.91 -3.00 -12.32
N PRO A 71 -5.48 -2.06 -11.45
CA PRO A 71 -4.49 -1.05 -11.85
C PRO A 71 -3.21 -1.67 -12.39
N LEU A 72 -2.56 -0.94 -13.30
CA LEU A 72 -1.27 -1.33 -13.88
C LEU A 72 -0.19 -1.40 -12.79
N THR A 73 0.69 -2.38 -12.89
CA THR A 73 1.96 -2.41 -12.17
C THR A 73 3.11 -2.04 -13.11
N PRO A 74 4.31 -1.67 -12.60
CA PRO A 74 5.44 -1.33 -13.47
C PRO A 74 5.88 -2.46 -14.41
N HIS A 75 5.55 -3.71 -14.08
CA HIS A 75 5.87 -4.88 -14.90
C HIS A 75 4.84 -5.10 -16.02
N ASP A 76 3.70 -4.39 -15.96
CA ASP A 76 2.61 -4.50 -16.93
C ASP A 76 2.65 -3.48 -18.04
N VAL A 77 3.52 -2.47 -17.91
CA VAL A 77 3.57 -1.31 -18.79
C VAL A 77 4.95 -1.21 -19.46
N ALA A 78 4.94 -1.00 -20.78
CA ALA A 78 6.15 -0.72 -21.54
C ALA A 78 6.45 0.78 -21.56
N GLU A 79 7.71 1.15 -21.77
CA GLU A 79 8.11 2.54 -22.02
C GLU A 79 7.29 3.14 -23.18
N ASP A 80 6.95 4.43 -23.08
CA ASP A 80 6.14 5.16 -24.05
C ASP A 80 4.68 4.67 -24.23
N GLN A 81 4.23 3.67 -23.49
CA GLN A 81 2.86 3.16 -23.56
C GLN A 81 1.85 4.20 -23.05
N GLU A 82 0.76 4.43 -23.79
CA GLU A 82 -0.32 5.31 -23.35
C GLU A 82 -1.03 4.70 -22.13
N ILE A 83 -1.12 5.49 -21.06
CA ILE A 83 -1.75 5.12 -19.79
C ILE A 83 -2.66 6.25 -19.29
N PHE A 84 -3.55 5.89 -18.37
CA PHE A 84 -4.54 6.79 -17.78
C PHE A 84 -4.35 6.86 -16.27
N ILE A 85 -3.82 7.98 -15.78
CA ILE A 85 -3.61 8.24 -14.36
C ILE A 85 -4.87 8.82 -13.74
N VAL A 86 -5.37 8.17 -12.70
CA VAL A 86 -6.53 8.54 -11.91
C VAL A 86 -6.13 9.61 -10.89
N MET A 87 -6.60 10.84 -11.09
CA MET A 87 -6.43 11.95 -10.16
C MET A 87 -7.75 12.24 -9.42
N PRO A 88 -7.72 12.91 -8.26
CA PRO A 88 -8.93 13.18 -7.48
C PRO A 88 -10.06 13.93 -8.22
N ALA A 89 -9.73 14.73 -9.24
CA ALA A 89 -10.67 15.57 -9.96
C ALA A 89 -10.75 15.30 -11.48
N CYS A 90 -9.89 14.44 -12.03
CA CYS A 90 -9.84 14.14 -13.47
C CYS A 90 -9.04 12.86 -13.74
N VAL A 91 -9.04 12.41 -14.99
CA VAL A 91 -8.12 11.38 -15.47
C VAL A 91 -7.09 12.03 -16.39
N LEU A 92 -5.81 11.75 -16.16
CA LEU A 92 -4.72 12.24 -17.02
C LEU A 92 -4.31 11.15 -18.00
N ARG A 93 -4.40 11.43 -19.28
CA ARG A 93 -3.87 10.59 -20.36
C ARG A 93 -2.42 10.99 -20.64
N THR A 94 -1.49 10.07 -20.48
CA THR A 94 -0.06 10.35 -20.68
C THR A 94 0.65 9.11 -21.20
N LYS A 95 1.94 9.23 -21.47
CA LYS A 95 2.80 8.09 -21.79
C LYS A 95 3.55 7.65 -20.55
N TYR A 96 3.73 6.35 -20.40
CA TYR A 96 4.54 5.81 -19.32
C TYR A 96 5.99 6.17 -19.55
N ASP A 97 6.57 6.83 -18.54
CA ASP A 97 7.97 7.21 -18.45
C ASP A 97 8.46 6.77 -17.07
N ALA A 98 9.40 5.82 -17.04
CA ALA A 98 9.92 5.27 -15.80
C ALA A 98 10.83 6.26 -15.04
N GLU A 99 11.39 7.26 -15.72
CA GLU A 99 12.23 8.31 -15.13
C GLU A 99 11.37 9.44 -14.53
N HIS A 100 10.13 9.62 -15.02
CA HIS A 100 9.22 10.62 -14.49
C HIS A 100 8.58 10.16 -13.16
N SER A 101 9.10 10.69 -12.05
CA SER A 101 8.71 10.30 -10.68
C SER A 101 7.19 10.26 -10.44
N ASP A 102 6.44 11.26 -10.91
CA ASP A 102 4.98 11.30 -10.67
C ASP A 102 4.23 10.21 -11.45
N ILE A 103 4.67 9.90 -12.66
CA ILE A 103 4.07 8.86 -13.51
C ILE A 103 4.39 7.50 -12.90
N GLN A 104 5.67 7.26 -12.57
CA GLN A 104 6.12 6.04 -11.91
C GLN A 104 5.39 5.81 -10.57
N ASN A 105 5.28 6.84 -9.72
CA ASN A 105 4.56 6.76 -8.45
C ASN A 105 3.07 6.47 -8.64
N SER A 106 2.45 7.04 -9.68
CA SER A 106 1.05 6.79 -9.99
C SER A 106 0.80 5.33 -10.35
N VAL A 107 1.70 4.72 -11.12
CA VAL A 107 1.65 3.28 -11.44
C VAL A 107 1.91 2.44 -10.19
N MET A 108 2.98 2.73 -9.45
CA MET A 108 3.36 2.00 -8.22
C MET A 108 2.26 1.99 -7.15
N ASN A 109 1.53 3.10 -7.02
CA ASN A 109 0.49 3.25 -6.01
C ASN A 109 -0.90 2.80 -6.50
N GLY A 110 -0.99 2.22 -7.70
CA GLY A 110 -2.23 1.67 -8.23
C GLY A 110 -3.23 2.73 -8.71
N PHE A 111 -2.76 3.90 -9.13
CA PHE A 111 -3.58 4.97 -9.71
C PHE A 111 -3.48 5.03 -11.25
N ALA A 112 -2.89 4.05 -11.92
CA ALA A 112 -2.79 4.02 -13.38
C ALA A 112 -3.58 2.87 -13.99
N GLN A 113 -4.24 3.13 -15.11
CA GLN A 113 -5.03 2.18 -15.88
C GLN A 113 -4.58 2.13 -17.34
N ALA A 114 -4.81 0.99 -17.99
CA ALA A 114 -4.48 0.80 -19.40
C ALA A 114 -5.44 1.54 -20.35
N ASP A 115 -6.65 1.82 -19.89
CA ASP A 115 -7.70 2.45 -20.68
C ASP A 115 -8.52 3.47 -19.88
N ALA A 116 -9.16 4.38 -20.62
CA ALA A 116 -9.95 5.45 -20.07
C ALA A 116 -11.18 4.93 -19.30
N GLU A 117 -11.86 3.89 -19.78
CA GLU A 117 -13.11 3.41 -19.18
C GLU A 117 -12.84 2.87 -17.77
N ASN A 118 -11.78 2.07 -17.61
CA ASN A 118 -11.36 1.55 -16.32
C ASN A 118 -10.80 2.64 -15.40
N ALA A 119 -10.12 3.66 -15.93
CA ALA A 119 -9.72 4.84 -15.15
C ALA A 119 -10.92 5.60 -14.59
N LEU A 120 -11.96 5.80 -15.41
CA LEU A 120 -13.20 6.45 -15.01
C LEU A 120 -13.94 5.63 -13.96
N LEU A 121 -14.05 4.32 -14.14
CA LEU A 121 -14.68 3.42 -13.17
C LEU A 121 -13.91 3.39 -11.85
N GLN A 122 -12.57 3.35 -11.89
CA GLN A 122 -11.74 3.41 -10.69
C GLN A 122 -11.95 4.72 -9.92
N LEU A 123 -11.97 5.87 -10.60
CA LEU A 123 -12.22 7.16 -9.94
C LEU A 123 -13.60 7.20 -9.30
N LYS A 124 -14.63 6.72 -10.01
CA LYS A 124 -15.99 6.59 -9.46
C LYS A 124 -16.03 5.68 -8.23
N ALA A 125 -15.33 4.54 -8.28
CA ALA A 125 -15.26 3.59 -7.18
C ALA A 125 -14.58 4.16 -5.94
N ILE A 126 -13.51 4.94 -6.13
CA ILE A 126 -12.82 5.68 -5.07
C ILE A 126 -13.77 6.73 -4.47
N GLY A 127 -14.43 7.55 -5.29
CA GLY A 127 -15.43 8.52 -4.80
C GLY A 127 -16.54 7.85 -4.00
N ALA A 128 -17.12 6.77 -4.53
CA ALA A 128 -18.18 6.02 -3.88
C ALA A 128 -17.73 5.43 -2.53
N SER A 129 -16.46 5.07 -2.38
CA SER A 129 -15.92 4.55 -1.11
C SER A 129 -15.97 5.58 0.03
N PHE A 130 -15.93 6.87 -0.31
CA PHE A 130 -16.09 7.99 0.61
C PHE A 130 -17.53 8.53 0.69
N GLY A 131 -18.49 7.90 0.00
CA GLY A 131 -19.88 8.36 -0.08
C GLY A 131 -20.10 9.52 -1.06
N CYS A 132 -19.16 9.79 -1.96
CA CYS A 132 -19.25 10.83 -2.97
C CYS A 132 -19.60 10.25 -4.34
N ALA A 133 -20.58 10.84 -5.02
CA ALA A 133 -20.83 10.55 -6.44
C ALA A 133 -19.94 11.46 -7.29
N ILE A 134 -18.94 10.88 -7.96
CA ILE A 134 -18.10 11.61 -8.92
C ILE A 134 -18.71 11.42 -10.31
N ASP A 135 -19.42 12.45 -10.76
CA ASP A 135 -20.00 12.53 -12.10
C ASP A 135 -19.24 13.55 -12.96
N ASN A 136 -19.29 13.39 -14.29
CA ASN A 136 -18.64 14.29 -15.26
C ASN A 136 -17.12 14.41 -15.09
N ILE A 137 -16.41 13.28 -15.23
CA ILE A 137 -14.95 13.26 -15.15
C ILE A 137 -14.36 13.69 -16.50
N GLU A 138 -13.48 14.69 -16.47
CA GLU A 138 -12.70 15.12 -17.63
C GLU A 138 -11.46 14.23 -17.81
N ILE A 139 -11.16 13.86 -19.06
CA ILE A 139 -9.88 13.29 -19.44
C ILE A 139 -9.01 14.42 -20.01
N LYS A 140 -7.84 14.64 -19.42
CA LYS A 140 -6.88 15.68 -19.82
C LYS A 140 -5.60 15.04 -20.29
N ASP A 141 -4.94 15.65 -21.27
CA ASP A 141 -3.60 15.22 -21.65
C ASP A 141 -2.59 15.67 -20.58
N GLY A 142 -1.97 14.72 -19.90
CA GLY A 142 -1.00 14.93 -18.83
C GLY A 142 0.43 15.08 -19.35
N PHE A 143 1.20 15.97 -18.72
CA PHE A 143 2.63 16.22 -18.99
C PHE A 143 2.99 16.59 -20.44
N ASN A 144 2.03 17.05 -21.24
CA ASN A 144 2.33 17.58 -22.55
C ASN A 144 3.14 18.87 -22.41
N ASP A 145 4.43 18.79 -22.75
CA ASP A 145 5.32 19.92 -23.01
C ASP A 145 4.74 20.70 -24.20
N SER A 146 3.71 21.49 -23.96
CA SER A 146 3.27 22.46 -24.95
C SER A 146 4.45 23.42 -25.15
N PRO A 147 5.00 23.58 -26.38
CA PRO A 147 6.08 24.51 -26.62
C PRO A 147 5.59 25.87 -26.12
N LYS A 148 6.30 26.43 -25.13
CA LYS A 148 5.97 27.70 -24.45
C LYS A 148 5.35 28.67 -25.46
N LYS A 149 4.02 28.74 -25.53
CA LYS A 149 3.35 29.75 -26.34
C LYS A 149 3.70 31.07 -25.69
N ARG A 150 4.65 31.77 -26.30
CA ARG A 150 5.02 33.15 -25.97
C ARG A 150 3.72 33.92 -25.81
N ARG A 151 3.45 34.31 -24.56
CA ARG A 151 2.30 35.09 -24.16
C ARG A 151 2.46 36.47 -24.80
N ASN A 152 1.94 36.67 -26.01
CA ASN A 152 1.86 37.99 -26.60
C ASN A 152 0.85 38.80 -25.80
N ARG A 153 1.38 39.78 -25.07
CA ARG A 153 0.67 40.85 -24.40
C ARG A 153 -0.18 41.57 -25.45
N LYS A 154 -1.46 41.77 -25.14
CA LYS A 154 -2.41 42.55 -25.92
C LYS A 154 -1.84 43.93 -26.21
N SER A 155 -1.57 44.25 -27.46
CA SER A 155 -1.47 45.65 -27.92
C SER A 155 -2.44 45.86 -29.06
N LYS A 156 -3.22 46.93 -28.91
CA LYS A 156 -4.08 47.54 -29.90
C LYS A 156 -3.40 47.61 -31.27
N GLU A 157 -4.17 47.22 -32.28
CA GLU A 157 -4.30 47.88 -33.58
C GLU A 157 -3.13 48.74 -34.09
N SER A 158 -2.41 48.21 -35.07
CA SER A 158 -2.14 48.86 -36.37
C SER A 158 -1.21 47.99 -37.21
N VAL A 159 -1.63 47.68 -38.43
CA VAL A 159 -0.78 47.15 -39.50
C VAL A 159 -0.45 48.33 -40.40
N GLU A 160 0.83 48.68 -40.52
CA GLU A 160 1.43 49.09 -41.79
C GLU A 160 2.93 48.71 -41.76
N ALA A 161 3.39 48.20 -42.89
CA ALA A 161 4.63 47.48 -43.18
C ALA A 161 5.99 48.12 -42.78
N LYS A 162 6.97 47.27 -42.44
CA LYS A 162 8.21 46.97 -43.23
C LYS A 162 9.31 46.30 -42.37
N LYS A 163 10.01 45.32 -42.95
CA LYS A 163 11.33 44.72 -42.59
C LYS A 163 12.45 45.82 -42.57
N PRO A 164 13.75 45.58 -42.22
CA PRO A 164 14.46 44.35 -41.77
C PRO A 164 15.56 44.53 -40.64
N ILE A 165 16.07 43.39 -40.13
CA ILE A 165 17.51 43.00 -39.92
C ILE A 165 18.45 43.70 -38.87
N ASP A 166 19.20 42.80 -38.19
CA ASP A 166 20.58 42.85 -37.62
C ASP A 166 20.84 42.93 -36.10
N GLN A 167 21.53 41.86 -35.62
CA GLN A 167 22.77 41.79 -34.81
C GLN A 167 22.91 42.69 -33.56
N ALA A 168 23.59 42.34 -32.48
CA ALA A 168 24.32 41.19 -31.95
C ALA A 168 24.83 41.64 -30.55
N ALA A 169 25.35 40.69 -29.76
CA ALA A 169 26.23 40.90 -28.60
C ALA A 169 25.57 41.55 -27.36
N ASN A 170 26.04 41.38 -26.14
CA ASN A 170 26.77 40.37 -25.35
C ASN A 170 26.77 40.98 -23.93
N ASP A 171 27.07 40.16 -22.92
CA ASP A 171 27.65 40.56 -21.63
C ASP A 171 26.75 41.35 -20.65
N ASP A 172 26.88 41.25 -19.33
CA ASP A 172 27.43 40.25 -18.41
C ASP A 172 27.07 40.77 -17.00
N THR A 173 27.05 39.89 -15.99
CA THR A 173 27.21 40.15 -14.53
C THR A 173 26.09 40.70 -13.61
N SER A 174 26.00 40.00 -12.46
CA SER A 174 25.55 40.37 -11.07
C SER A 174 24.02 40.53 -10.84
N ILE A 175 23.30 39.68 -10.09
CA ILE A 175 23.35 39.27 -8.66
C ILE A 175 23.25 40.44 -7.68
N ASP A 176 22.31 40.27 -6.74
CA ASP A 176 21.88 41.09 -5.60
C ASP A 176 20.88 42.22 -5.90
N ASP A 177 19.58 41.91 -5.78
CA ASP A 177 18.74 42.59 -4.76
C ASP A 177 17.32 41.97 -4.64
N ILE A 178 16.74 42.10 -3.44
CA ILE A 178 15.31 41.91 -3.08
C ILE A 178 14.89 40.51 -2.59
N ILE A 179 15.32 40.18 -1.37
CA ILE A 179 14.43 39.62 -0.33
C ILE A 179 14.31 40.69 0.76
N GLY A 180 13.08 41.11 1.07
CA GLY A 180 12.76 41.99 2.19
C GLY A 180 11.40 41.63 2.80
N PRO A 181 11.22 41.76 4.14
CA PRO A 181 10.37 40.86 4.92
C PRO A 181 8.91 41.33 5.14
N ILE A 182 8.03 40.36 5.34
CA ILE A 182 6.63 40.53 5.77
C ILE A 182 6.61 40.82 7.27
N SER A 183 6.15 42.02 7.64
CA SER A 183 5.96 42.42 9.04
C SER A 183 4.48 42.36 9.43
N VAL A 184 4.26 41.73 10.57
CA VAL A 184 3.00 41.55 11.31
C VAL A 184 2.51 42.91 11.84
N GLN A 185 1.22 43.22 11.68
CA GLN A 185 0.55 44.22 12.50
C GLN A 185 -0.79 43.70 13.03
N THR A 186 -0.80 43.54 14.35
CA THR A 186 -1.93 43.55 15.29
C THR A 186 -2.70 44.87 15.23
N PRO A 187 -4.04 44.89 15.49
CA PRO A 187 -4.72 46.08 15.93
C PRO A 187 -4.87 46.12 17.46
N THR A 188 -4.53 47.25 18.06
CA THR A 188 -4.88 47.66 19.44
C THR A 188 -5.72 48.96 19.38
N PRO A 189 -6.11 49.56 20.51
CA PRO A 189 -7.48 49.56 21.04
C PRO A 189 -8.11 50.96 20.95
N ASN A 190 -9.39 51.11 21.31
CA ASN A 190 -9.85 52.37 21.89
C ASN A 190 -11.10 52.16 22.75
N ASP A 191 -10.97 52.64 23.98
CA ASP A 191 -11.98 52.73 25.03
C ASP A 191 -13.11 53.71 24.68
N SER A 192 -14.31 53.44 25.19
CA SER A 192 -15.27 54.46 25.63
C SER A 192 -16.27 53.81 26.60
N GLU A 193 -16.48 54.53 27.71
CA GLU A 193 -17.09 54.12 28.96
C GLU A 193 -18.62 53.95 28.94
N ASP A 194 -19.06 52.97 29.75
CA ASP A 194 -20.14 53.00 30.75
C ASP A 194 -21.58 53.37 30.36
N ALA A 195 -22.46 52.36 30.45
CA ALA A 195 -23.86 52.52 30.88
C ALA A 195 -24.40 51.17 31.37
N ALA A 196 -24.49 51.01 32.68
CA ALA A 196 -25.16 49.90 33.34
C ALA A 196 -26.64 49.79 32.93
N THR A 197 -27.09 48.57 32.62
CA THR A 197 -28.50 48.19 32.79
C THR A 197 -28.55 46.72 33.17
N GLU A 198 -28.92 46.44 34.43
CA GLU A 198 -29.28 45.11 34.90
C GLU A 198 -30.49 44.59 34.10
N GLN A 199 -30.32 43.47 33.40
CA GLN A 199 -31.42 42.64 32.94
C GLN A 199 -31.22 41.19 33.40
N LYS A 200 -32.23 40.75 34.16
CA LYS A 200 -32.46 39.43 34.76
C LYS A 200 -32.19 38.27 33.77
N PRO A 201 -31.53 37.17 34.18
CA PRO A 201 -31.20 36.08 33.27
C PRO A 201 -32.47 35.34 32.82
N ASP A 202 -32.61 35.16 31.50
CA ASP A 202 -33.68 34.41 30.86
C ASP A 202 -33.72 32.94 31.37
N PRO A 203 -34.89 32.44 31.84
CA PRO A 203 -35.05 31.07 32.31
C PRO A 203 -34.72 29.99 31.26
N PHE A 204 -34.71 30.36 29.97
CA PHE A 204 -34.48 29.44 28.85
C PHE A 204 -32.99 29.19 28.56
N ALA A 205 -32.10 30.13 28.92
CA ALA A 205 -30.66 29.97 28.74
C ALA A 205 -30.06 29.02 29.79
N ALA A 206 -30.55 29.07 31.03
CA ALA A 206 -30.15 28.16 32.10
C ALA A 206 -30.63 26.72 31.84
N ALA A 207 -31.86 26.54 31.32
CA ALA A 207 -32.37 25.23 30.93
C ALA A 207 -31.58 24.60 29.75
N LYS A 208 -31.15 25.42 28.79
CA LYS A 208 -30.34 24.98 27.64
C LYS A 208 -28.90 24.62 28.04
N ALA A 209 -28.31 25.34 29.00
CA ALA A 209 -27.00 25.01 29.56
C ALA A 209 -27.04 23.77 30.47
N ALA A 210 -28.12 23.57 31.24
CA ALA A 210 -28.33 22.36 32.03
C ALA A 210 -28.54 21.12 31.15
N ALA A 211 -29.37 21.21 30.10
CA ALA A 211 -29.60 20.12 29.14
C ALA A 211 -28.33 19.76 28.33
N LEU A 212 -27.46 20.73 28.03
CA LEU A 212 -26.19 20.50 27.35
C LEU A 212 -25.13 19.84 28.26
N ASN A 213 -25.22 20.05 29.58
CA ASN A 213 -24.32 19.42 30.55
C ASN A 213 -24.78 17.99 30.91
N GLU A 214 -26.10 17.74 31.00
CA GLU A 214 -26.65 16.38 31.13
C GLU A 214 -26.36 15.51 29.90
N ALA A 215 -26.46 16.08 28.68
CA ALA A 215 -26.10 15.38 27.43
C ALA A 215 -24.60 15.09 27.29
N ASN A 216 -23.72 15.91 27.87
CA ASN A 216 -22.27 15.68 27.87
C ASN A 216 -21.83 14.63 28.91
N GLN A 217 -22.52 14.52 30.05
CA GLN A 217 -22.23 13.49 31.06
C GLN A 217 -22.77 12.11 30.66
N SER A 218 -23.93 12.04 30.00
CA SER A 218 -24.46 10.77 29.46
C SER A 218 -23.54 10.20 28.37
N SER A 219 -23.02 11.06 27.48
CA SER A 219 -22.16 10.66 26.37
C SER A 219 -20.80 10.08 26.81
N HIS A 220 -20.26 10.52 27.95
CA HIS A 220 -19.00 9.99 28.50
C HIS A 220 -19.20 8.64 29.20
N SER A 221 -20.31 8.48 29.93
CA SER A 221 -20.69 7.21 30.58
C SER A 221 -20.97 6.11 29.56
N ASP A 222 -21.65 6.46 28.46
CA ASP A 222 -21.95 5.53 27.37
C ASP A 222 -20.68 5.10 26.62
N TYR A 223 -19.70 6.00 26.48
CA TYR A 223 -18.39 5.68 25.91
C TYR A 223 -17.60 4.70 26.79
N GLU A 224 -17.48 4.98 28.09
CA GLU A 224 -16.69 4.13 29.01
C GLU A 224 -17.27 2.73 29.15
N SER A 225 -18.59 2.61 29.25
CA SER A 225 -19.28 1.32 29.36
C SER A 225 -19.14 0.50 28.06
N LEU A 226 -19.30 1.13 26.90
CA LEU A 226 -19.13 0.47 25.60
C LEU A 226 -17.67 0.08 25.35
N LEU A 227 -16.71 0.88 25.81
CA LEU A 227 -15.28 0.53 25.76
C LEU A 227 -14.95 -0.68 26.62
N ALA A 228 -15.44 -0.74 27.85
CA ALA A 228 -15.20 -1.88 28.72
C ALA A 228 -15.73 -3.18 28.09
N ASP A 229 -16.96 -3.16 27.57
CA ASP A 229 -17.59 -4.31 26.91
C ASP A 229 -16.84 -4.73 25.63
N LEU A 230 -16.45 -3.78 24.77
CA LEU A 230 -15.70 -4.09 23.54
C LEU A 230 -14.31 -4.65 23.84
N VAL A 231 -13.63 -4.14 24.87
CA VAL A 231 -12.31 -4.65 25.31
C VAL A 231 -12.45 -6.05 25.90
N GLU A 232 -13.52 -6.34 26.64
CA GLU A 232 -13.80 -7.69 27.15
C GLU A 232 -14.06 -8.67 25.99
N ARG A 233 -14.91 -8.29 25.04
CA ARG A 233 -15.16 -9.07 23.82
C ARG A 233 -13.90 -9.30 22.99
N ALA A 234 -13.01 -8.31 22.93
CA ALA A 234 -11.72 -8.46 22.24
C ALA A 234 -10.83 -9.51 22.92
N LYS A 235 -10.85 -9.61 24.26
CA LYS A 235 -10.09 -10.64 24.99
C LYS A 235 -10.69 -12.03 24.83
N SER A 236 -12.02 -12.15 24.73
CA SER A 236 -12.71 -13.43 24.60
C SER A 236 -12.91 -13.91 23.16
N ALA A 237 -12.53 -13.11 22.16
CA ALA A 237 -12.70 -13.48 20.75
C ALA A 237 -11.98 -14.79 20.42
N ASN A 238 -12.64 -15.67 19.65
CA ASN A 238 -12.15 -17.01 19.32
C ASN A 238 -11.47 -17.07 17.95
N SER A 239 -11.54 -15.99 17.16
CA SER A 239 -10.87 -15.90 15.87
C SER A 239 -10.29 -14.50 15.60
N PRO A 240 -9.26 -14.39 14.74
CA PRO A 240 -8.76 -13.10 14.26
C PRO A 240 -9.83 -12.25 13.59
N ALA A 241 -10.77 -12.87 12.87
CA ALA A 241 -11.86 -12.17 12.19
C ALA A 241 -12.85 -11.56 13.19
N GLU A 242 -13.19 -12.29 14.25
CA GLU A 242 -14.06 -11.81 15.33
C GLU A 242 -13.42 -10.65 16.09
N ALA A 243 -12.13 -10.75 16.42
CA ALA A 243 -11.40 -9.67 17.09
C ALA A 243 -11.37 -8.38 16.24
N ASN A 244 -11.12 -8.50 14.92
CA ASN A 244 -11.09 -7.36 14.01
C ASN A 244 -12.49 -6.76 13.74
N ALA A 245 -13.55 -7.56 13.82
CA ALA A 245 -14.92 -7.08 13.61
C ALA A 245 -15.36 -6.08 14.69
N LEU A 246 -14.75 -6.10 15.88
CA LEU A 246 -15.11 -5.22 17.00
C LEU A 246 -14.90 -3.73 16.70
N VAL A 247 -13.97 -3.39 15.80
CA VAL A 247 -13.73 -2.00 15.35
C VAL A 247 -14.99 -1.38 14.71
N ARG A 248 -15.89 -2.21 14.14
CA ARG A 248 -17.13 -1.72 13.52
C ARG A 248 -18.07 -1.04 14.52
N TYR A 249 -18.04 -1.46 15.78
CA TYR A 249 -18.86 -0.87 16.84
C TYR A 249 -18.31 0.46 17.37
N ALA A 250 -17.09 0.82 17.00
CA ALA A 250 -16.41 2.05 17.42
C ALA A 250 -16.22 3.04 16.25
N ARG A 251 -17.07 2.98 15.21
CA ARG A 251 -16.94 3.78 13.98
C ARG A 251 -17.05 5.30 14.20
N ASN A 252 -17.76 5.71 15.25
CA ASN A 252 -17.99 7.12 15.61
C ASN A 252 -17.03 7.64 16.70
N TRP A 253 -16.08 6.82 17.15
CA TRP A 253 -15.11 7.21 18.17
C TRP A 253 -13.99 8.04 17.58
N THR A 254 -13.41 8.93 18.39
CA THR A 254 -12.19 9.63 18.00
C THR A 254 -10.99 8.68 18.00
N VAL A 255 -9.90 9.08 17.35
CA VAL A 255 -8.65 8.29 17.30
C VAL A 255 -8.14 7.98 18.72
N ASP A 256 -8.24 8.94 19.64
CA ASP A 256 -7.83 8.75 21.02
C ASP A 256 -8.72 7.77 21.78
N GLN A 257 -10.03 7.82 21.54
CA GLN A 257 -11.00 6.91 22.13
C GLN A 257 -10.85 5.46 21.63
N LEU A 258 -10.33 5.29 20.41
CA LEU A 258 -10.16 3.99 19.76
C LEU A 258 -8.86 3.27 20.16
N LYS A 259 -7.83 4.01 20.58
CA LYS A 259 -6.53 3.47 21.05
C LYS A 259 -6.66 2.27 22.02
N PRO A 260 -7.43 2.35 23.12
CA PRO A 260 -7.54 1.22 24.07
C PRO A 260 -8.14 -0.04 23.44
N LEU A 261 -9.11 0.09 22.54
CA LEU A 261 -9.71 -1.03 21.83
C LEU A 261 -8.73 -1.65 20.83
N HIS A 262 -8.03 -0.83 20.04
CA HIS A 262 -6.98 -1.31 19.13
C HIS A 262 -5.87 -2.06 19.87
N ALA A 263 -5.42 -1.54 21.02
CA ALA A 263 -4.41 -2.21 21.84
C ALA A 263 -4.87 -3.61 22.30
N ALA A 264 -6.14 -3.75 22.71
CA ALA A 264 -6.72 -5.03 23.10
C ALA A 264 -6.82 -6.02 21.92
N ILE A 265 -7.28 -5.54 20.75
CA ILE A 265 -7.38 -6.35 19.52
C ILE A 265 -5.99 -6.80 19.05
N SER A 266 -5.02 -5.89 18.95
CA SER A 266 -3.65 -6.22 18.56
C SER A 266 -3.03 -7.25 19.50
N LYS A 267 -3.24 -7.12 20.82
CA LYS A 267 -2.82 -8.15 21.79
C LYS A 267 -3.46 -9.51 21.49
N ARG A 268 -4.77 -9.58 21.28
CA ARG A 268 -5.45 -10.84 20.97
C ARG A 268 -4.97 -11.45 19.64
N LEU A 269 -4.73 -10.63 18.62
CA LEU A 269 -4.17 -11.08 17.34
C LEU A 269 -2.77 -11.65 17.48
N THR A 270 -1.92 -11.06 18.35
CA THR A 270 -0.61 -11.63 18.65
C THR A 270 -0.72 -13.00 19.31
N GLU A 271 -1.72 -13.23 20.17
CA GLU A 271 -1.97 -14.55 20.78
C GLU A 271 -2.36 -15.61 19.73
N PHE A 272 -3.10 -15.25 18.68
CA PHE A 272 -3.40 -16.15 17.55
C PHE A 272 -2.20 -16.40 16.62
N THR A 273 -1.28 -15.44 16.54
CA THR A 273 -0.10 -15.51 15.65
C THR A 273 1.07 -16.22 16.31
N GLN A 274 1.00 -16.49 17.61
CA GLN A 274 1.97 -17.34 18.27
C GLN A 274 1.76 -18.80 17.82
N PRO A 275 2.70 -19.41 17.06
CA PRO A 275 2.72 -20.87 17.00
C PRO A 275 2.87 -21.37 18.43
N ALA A 276 2.12 -22.44 18.77
CA ALA A 276 2.18 -23.11 20.07
C ALA A 276 3.62 -23.13 20.56
N THR A 277 3.95 -22.28 21.53
CA THR A 277 5.31 -22.17 22.04
C THR A 277 5.57 -23.52 22.72
N PRO A 278 6.49 -24.35 22.21
CA PRO A 278 7.00 -25.44 23.03
C PRO A 278 7.54 -24.76 24.29
N GLU A 279 7.29 -25.35 25.46
CA GLU A 279 7.85 -24.89 26.74
C GLU A 279 9.24 -24.29 26.58
N PRO A 280 9.59 -23.20 27.29
CA PRO A 280 10.80 -22.42 27.05
C PRO A 280 12.01 -23.34 26.94
N GLN A 281 12.39 -23.64 25.70
CA GLN A 281 13.49 -24.56 25.46
C GLN A 281 14.74 -23.87 25.99
N PRO A 282 15.61 -24.57 26.74
CA PRO A 282 16.81 -23.98 27.29
C PRO A 282 17.60 -23.33 26.17
N SER A 283 18.27 -22.19 26.46
CA SER A 283 19.02 -21.48 25.42
C SER A 283 20.00 -22.42 24.69
N LEU A 284 20.24 -22.18 23.40
CA LEU A 284 21.12 -23.03 22.57
C LEU A 284 22.49 -23.26 23.22
N MET A 285 23.02 -22.25 23.92
CA MET A 285 24.24 -22.38 24.72
C MET A 285 24.14 -23.43 25.83
N VAL A 286 23.02 -23.46 26.56
CA VAL A 286 22.76 -24.43 27.64
C VAL A 286 22.56 -25.83 27.05
N GLN A 287 21.93 -25.93 25.88
CA GLN A 287 21.80 -27.22 25.17
C GLN A 287 23.18 -27.76 24.76
N ILE A 288 24.06 -26.90 24.22
CA ILE A 288 25.44 -27.28 23.87
C ILE A 288 26.21 -27.72 25.11
N GLN A 289 26.09 -27.02 26.24
CA GLN A 289 26.81 -27.37 27.47
C GLN A 289 26.34 -28.69 28.09
N ASN A 290 25.07 -29.04 27.93
CA ASN A 290 24.48 -30.25 28.49
C ASN A 290 24.30 -31.37 27.43
N ALA A 291 24.95 -31.26 26.27
CA ALA A 291 24.85 -32.28 25.23
C ALA A 291 25.35 -33.64 25.78
N PRO A 292 24.54 -34.71 25.68
CA PRO A 292 24.86 -36.00 26.28
C PRO A 292 25.97 -36.75 25.55
N ASP A 293 26.03 -36.66 24.22
CA ASP A 293 26.96 -37.38 23.36
C ASP A 293 27.37 -36.55 22.13
N LEU A 294 28.34 -37.08 21.36
CA LEU A 294 28.88 -36.42 20.18
C LEU A 294 27.80 -36.23 19.09
N THR A 295 26.88 -37.19 18.96
CA THR A 295 25.79 -37.15 17.98
C THR A 295 24.80 -36.02 18.26
N ALA A 296 24.40 -35.80 19.52
CA ALA A 296 23.57 -34.67 19.89
C ALA A 296 24.31 -33.34 19.72
N LEU A 297 25.62 -33.31 19.98
CA LEU A 297 26.44 -32.11 19.79
C LEU A 297 26.57 -31.72 18.30
N ASP A 298 26.70 -32.68 17.40
CA ASP A 298 26.74 -32.45 15.95
C ASP A 298 25.42 -31.84 15.42
N ALA A 299 24.28 -32.31 15.93
CA ALA A 299 22.98 -31.72 15.58
C ALA A 299 22.88 -30.24 16.02
N LEU A 300 23.36 -29.93 17.22
CA LEU A 300 23.40 -28.56 17.74
C LEU A 300 24.38 -27.66 16.95
N GLU A 301 25.44 -28.20 16.37
CA GLU A 301 26.38 -27.47 15.51
C GLU A 301 25.72 -26.98 14.21
N ILE A 302 24.82 -27.78 13.64
CA ILE A 302 23.98 -27.38 12.50
C ILE A 302 23.09 -26.19 12.91
N ASP A 303 22.46 -26.28 14.08
CA ASP A 303 21.62 -25.20 14.61
C ASP A 303 22.40 -23.93 14.87
N VAL A 304 23.65 -24.03 15.34
CA VAL A 304 24.56 -22.86 15.49
C VAL A 304 24.82 -22.20 14.14
N SER A 305 25.05 -23.00 13.09
CA SER A 305 25.31 -22.50 11.73
C SER A 305 24.09 -21.77 11.11
N SER A 306 22.88 -22.07 11.58
CA SER A 306 21.66 -21.35 11.20
C SER A 306 21.48 -19.99 11.90
N ARG A 307 22.27 -19.69 12.93
CA ARG A 307 22.17 -18.44 13.71
C ARG A 307 22.87 -17.26 13.02
N HIS A 308 22.59 -16.05 13.52
CA HIS A 308 23.19 -14.82 13.00
C HIS A 308 24.73 -14.87 13.05
N PRO A 309 25.45 -14.42 12.00
CA PRO A 309 26.91 -14.49 11.92
C PRO A 309 27.66 -13.96 13.15
N ASP A 310 27.17 -12.90 13.79
CA ASP A 310 27.81 -12.30 14.97
C ASP A 310 27.82 -13.21 16.21
N ILE A 311 26.85 -14.13 16.33
CA ILE A 311 26.72 -15.00 17.51
C ILE A 311 27.32 -16.40 17.28
N GLN A 312 27.58 -16.78 16.03
CA GLN A 312 28.16 -18.09 15.69
C GLN A 312 29.54 -18.34 16.34
N PRO A 313 30.51 -17.39 16.34
CA PRO A 313 31.84 -17.64 16.90
C PRO A 313 31.79 -17.98 18.40
N ARG A 314 30.88 -17.32 19.13
CA ARG A 314 30.70 -17.53 20.56
C ARG A 314 30.09 -18.90 20.85
N LEU A 315 29.08 -19.31 20.08
CA LEU A 315 28.44 -20.62 20.22
C LEU A 315 29.37 -21.76 19.81
N MET A 316 30.13 -21.59 18.73
CA MET A 316 31.16 -22.56 18.31
C MET A 316 32.26 -22.74 19.36
N GLY A 317 32.57 -21.70 20.14
CA GLY A 317 33.46 -21.82 21.30
C GLY A 317 32.96 -22.83 22.34
N TYR A 318 31.64 -22.84 22.62
CA TYR A 318 31.03 -23.82 23.53
C TYR A 318 30.96 -25.22 22.92
N VAL A 319 30.70 -25.34 21.60
CA VAL A 319 30.70 -26.63 20.90
C VAL A 319 32.07 -27.30 21.00
N LYS A 320 33.16 -26.56 20.70
CA LYS A 320 34.53 -27.08 20.80
C LYS A 320 34.88 -27.53 22.21
N LYS A 321 34.47 -26.75 23.21
CA LYS A 321 34.69 -27.10 24.62
C LYS A 321 33.96 -28.39 24.99
N ARG A 322 32.68 -28.51 24.64
CA ARG A 322 31.90 -29.72 24.95
C ARG A 322 32.40 -30.94 24.20
N ARG A 323 32.79 -30.79 22.93
CA ARG A 323 33.36 -31.88 22.12
C ARG A 323 34.59 -32.49 22.79
N PHE A 324 35.49 -31.62 23.27
CA PHE A 324 36.67 -32.04 24.03
C PHE A 324 36.31 -32.75 25.35
N GLU A 325 35.30 -32.27 26.08
CA GLU A 325 34.84 -32.94 27.31
C GLU A 325 34.29 -34.34 27.04
N LEU A 326 33.52 -34.51 25.96
CA LEU A 326 32.94 -35.79 25.57
C LEU A 326 34.00 -36.77 25.05
N GLU A 327 34.93 -36.32 24.22
CA GLU A 327 36.05 -37.17 23.72
C GLU A 327 36.94 -37.68 24.86
N ASN A 328 37.20 -36.87 25.88
CA ASN A 328 37.97 -37.31 27.05
C ASN A 328 37.17 -38.22 27.99
N ALA A 329 35.85 -38.02 28.09
CA ALA A 329 34.97 -38.90 28.86
C ALA A 329 34.86 -40.29 28.21
N ASP A 330 34.72 -40.36 26.89
CA ASP A 330 34.70 -41.61 26.11
C ASP A 330 36.06 -42.33 26.15
N ALA A 331 37.17 -41.59 26.17
CA ALA A 331 38.50 -42.18 26.35
C ALA A 331 38.71 -42.78 27.75
N THR A 332 37.99 -42.30 28.76
CA THR A 332 38.09 -42.80 30.14
C THR A 332 37.21 -44.03 30.36
N SER A 333 36.03 -44.11 29.72
CA SER A 333 35.15 -45.28 29.78
C SER A 333 35.70 -46.48 28.99
N ALA A 334 36.45 -46.24 27.90
CA ALA A 334 37.08 -47.29 27.11
C ALA A 334 38.25 -48.02 27.80
N ILE A 335 38.77 -47.48 28.91
CA ILE A 335 39.89 -48.09 29.67
C ILE A 335 39.38 -49.04 30.77
N ASP A 336 38.12 -48.89 31.22
CA ASP A 336 37.54 -49.65 32.34
C ASP A 336 36.78 -50.92 31.90
N GLU A 337 36.62 -51.14 30.58
CA GLU A 337 35.92 -52.30 30.01
C GLU A 337 36.87 -53.47 29.65
N ASP A 338 38.18 -53.31 29.86
CA ASP A 338 39.20 -54.31 29.49
C ASP A 338 40.05 -54.77 30.70
N LEU A 339 39.39 -55.06 31.83
CA LEU A 339 39.95 -55.86 32.92
C LEU A 339 39.07 -57.09 33.24
N PRO A 340 39.64 -58.31 33.23
CA PRO A 340 38.90 -59.58 33.39
C PRO A 340 38.36 -59.84 34.81
#